data_AF-A0AAU8SUN0-F1
#
_entry.id   AF-A0AAU8SUN0-F1
#
_cell.length_a   1.000
_cell.length_b   1.000
_cell.length_c   1.000
_cell.angle_alpha   90.00
_cell.angle_beta   90.00
_cell.angle_gamma   90.00
#
_symmetry.space_group_name_H-M   'P 1'
#
loop_
_entity.id
_entity.type
_entity.pdbx_description
1 polymer ?
#
loop_
_entity_poly.entity_id
_entity_poly.type
_entity_poly.pdbx_seq_one_letter_code
_entity_poly.pdbx_strand_id
1 'polypeptide(L)'
;MSVDGLWIGQVAMAALMNVAFAFAVGSALLGAWLAKDAQAKINPARPAWLRAQRSMLTATVVLVLADLGWLLYQAASMSGVALPSAIGVVPTVLTQTHVGYGWSVAFAGALLLLGTTMAGHTGMLRNALLWFAVIVIAAGKASLGHAADAGPLSAPIAMQTLHVLVTSVWGGLAMAAGLSVLPALGTSTARGMLIRTATQVSNVSIVAVGLVLLTGIFNGVRGSGGSFQAIEMSTWGHVLTLKLTLVGLALVLGGLNRFLALPRLRRTASTMDAHTFVNVLYLEALAMIGVFVAAAALAHSVPAFAALG
;
A
#
# COMPACT_ATOMS: atom_id res chain seq x y z
N MET A 1 14.39 19.58 11.32
CA MET A 1 12.93 19.49 11.10
C MET A 1 12.24 19.89 12.39
N SER A 2 11.43 20.94 12.39
CA SER A 2 10.45 21.16 13.46
C SER A 2 9.29 20.20 13.22
N VAL A 3 9.05 19.28 14.16
CA VAL A 3 7.85 18.42 14.12
C VAL A 3 6.69 19.28 14.60
N ASP A 4 5.97 19.88 13.65
CA ASP A 4 4.78 20.67 13.92
C ASP A 4 3.50 19.90 13.54
N GLY A 5 2.34 20.43 13.93
CA GLY A 5 1.05 19.78 13.65
C GLY A 5 0.76 19.64 12.16
N LEU A 6 1.35 20.50 11.31
CA LEU A 6 1.17 20.46 9.87
C LEU A 6 1.91 19.27 9.25
N TRP A 7 3.16 19.07 9.65
CA TRP A 7 3.96 17.91 9.23
C TRP A 7 3.31 16.60 9.69
N ILE A 8 2.84 16.53 10.94
CA ILE A 8 2.15 15.33 11.47
C ILE A 8 0.91 15.02 10.63
N GLY A 9 0.07 16.01 10.34
CA GLY A 9 -1.14 15.83 9.54
C GLY A 9 -0.83 15.39 8.10
N GLN A 10 0.19 15.97 7.48
CA GLN A 10 0.64 15.59 6.14
C GLN A 10 1.13 14.13 6.07
N VAL A 11 1.98 13.72 7.03
CA VAL A 11 2.46 12.34 7.13
C VAL A 11 1.32 11.37 7.41
N ALA A 12 0.37 11.75 8.28
CA ALA A 12 -0.80 10.93 8.58
C ALA A 12 -1.67 10.70 7.33
N MET A 13 -1.96 11.74 6.55
CA MET A 13 -2.73 11.60 5.31
C MET A 13 -1.95 10.77 4.28
N ALA A 14 -0.64 10.97 4.14
CA ALA A 14 0.18 10.16 3.24
C ALA A 14 0.22 8.67 3.65
N ALA A 15 0.27 8.39 4.95
CA ALA A 15 0.17 7.03 5.47
C ALA A 15 -1.18 6.40 5.16
N LEU A 16 -2.28 7.16 5.36
CA LEU A 16 -3.63 6.72 4.99
C LEU A 16 -3.74 6.44 3.49
N MET A 17 -3.21 7.31 2.62
CA MET A 17 -3.15 7.07 1.17
C MET A 17 -2.39 5.77 0.84
N ASN A 18 -1.26 5.51 1.49
CA ASN A 18 -0.44 4.30 1.27
C ASN A 18 -1.20 3.03 1.68
N VAL A 19 -1.75 3.03 2.90
CA VAL A 19 -2.51 1.91 3.46
C VAL A 19 -3.75 1.65 2.63
N ALA A 20 -4.55 2.68 2.33
CA ALA A 20 -5.78 2.58 1.57
C ALA A 20 -5.53 2.05 0.15
N PHE A 21 -4.52 2.59 -0.54
CA PHE A 21 -4.19 2.11 -1.88
C PHE A 21 -3.74 0.64 -1.87
N ALA A 22 -2.84 0.25 -0.96
CA ALA A 22 -2.42 -1.14 -0.84
C ALA A 22 -3.60 -2.06 -0.49
N PHE A 23 -4.45 -1.66 0.46
CA PHE A 23 -5.64 -2.44 0.85
C PHE A 23 -6.58 -2.66 -0.35
N ALA A 24 -6.82 -1.62 -1.15
CA ALA A 24 -7.63 -1.71 -2.36
C ALA A 24 -7.04 -2.71 -3.37
N VAL A 25 -5.73 -2.68 -3.61
CA VAL A 25 -5.02 -3.62 -4.50
C VAL A 25 -5.14 -5.06 -3.99
N GLY A 26 -4.89 -5.28 -2.70
CA GLY A 26 -5.03 -6.60 -2.07
C GLY A 26 -6.45 -7.15 -2.15
N SER A 27 -7.44 -6.33 -1.84
CA SER A 27 -8.85 -6.68 -1.93
C SER A 27 -9.29 -6.96 -3.37
N ALA A 28 -8.77 -6.24 -4.36
CA ALA A 28 -9.04 -6.51 -5.78
C ALA A 28 -8.49 -7.87 -6.21
N LEU A 29 -7.26 -8.22 -5.82
CA LEU A 29 -6.65 -9.54 -6.10
C LEU A 29 -7.46 -10.68 -5.46
N LEU A 30 -7.76 -10.57 -4.17
CA LEU A 30 -8.54 -11.56 -3.43
C LEU A 30 -9.96 -11.69 -3.99
N GLY A 31 -10.59 -10.56 -4.33
CA GLY A 31 -11.89 -10.51 -4.97
C GLY A 31 -11.89 -11.24 -6.32
N ALA A 32 -10.85 -11.05 -7.13
CA ALA A 32 -10.70 -11.74 -8.41
C ALA A 32 -10.50 -13.25 -8.25
N TRP A 33 -9.67 -13.68 -7.29
CA TRP A 33 -9.42 -15.11 -7.03
C TRP A 33 -10.68 -15.84 -6.52
N LEU A 34 -11.48 -15.17 -5.69
CA LEU A 34 -12.71 -15.74 -5.11
C LEU A 34 -13.94 -15.59 -6.03
N ALA A 35 -13.87 -14.80 -7.10
CA ALA A 35 -15.04 -14.43 -7.90
C ALA A 35 -15.78 -15.64 -8.51
N LYS A 36 -15.04 -16.61 -9.05
CA LYS A 36 -15.64 -17.81 -9.66
C LYS A 36 -16.34 -18.68 -8.62
N ASP A 37 -15.69 -18.90 -7.48
CA ASP A 37 -16.24 -19.71 -6.40
C ASP A 37 -17.45 -19.01 -5.73
N ALA A 38 -17.49 -17.68 -5.68
CA ALA A 38 -18.56 -16.91 -5.05
C ALA A 38 -19.85 -16.76 -5.89
N GLN A 39 -19.91 -17.29 -7.12
CA GLN A 39 -21.09 -17.15 -8.00
C GLN A 39 -22.35 -17.75 -7.36
N ALA A 40 -22.24 -18.95 -6.80
CA ALA A 40 -23.34 -19.58 -6.08
C ALA A 40 -23.52 -18.93 -4.69
N LYS A 41 -24.75 -18.54 -4.36
CA LYS A 41 -25.07 -17.84 -3.09
C LYS A 41 -24.71 -18.66 -1.84
N ILE A 42 -24.79 -19.98 -1.93
CA ILE A 42 -24.55 -20.92 -0.82
C ILE A 42 -23.06 -21.30 -0.73
N ASN A 43 -22.21 -20.89 -1.68
CA ASN A 43 -20.81 -21.28 -1.68
C ASN A 43 -20.06 -20.69 -0.45
N PRO A 44 -19.29 -21.50 0.29
CA PRO A 44 -18.48 -21.04 1.43
C PRO A 44 -17.52 -19.87 1.12
N ALA A 45 -17.16 -19.64 -0.15
CA ALA A 45 -16.33 -18.51 -0.60
C ALA A 45 -17.06 -17.16 -0.60
N ARG A 46 -18.40 -17.17 -0.63
CA ARG A 46 -19.24 -15.97 -0.80
C ARG A 46 -18.99 -14.89 0.27
N PRO A 47 -18.92 -15.20 1.58
CA PRO A 47 -18.70 -14.18 2.60
C PRO A 47 -17.33 -13.49 2.46
N ALA A 48 -16.29 -14.26 2.15
CA ALA A 48 -14.95 -13.75 1.94
C ALA A 48 -14.86 -12.86 0.69
N TRP A 49 -15.53 -13.25 -0.40
CA TRP A 49 -15.65 -12.42 -1.60
C TRP A 49 -16.37 -11.11 -1.31
N LEU A 50 -17.50 -11.14 -0.58
CA LEU A 50 -18.21 -9.92 -0.18
C LEU A 50 -17.35 -9.00 0.70
N ARG A 51 -16.55 -9.57 1.61
CA ARG A 51 -15.60 -8.79 2.41
C ARG A 51 -14.48 -8.18 1.57
N ALA A 52 -13.99 -8.89 0.55
CA ALA A 52 -13.05 -8.33 -0.42
C ALA A 52 -13.66 -7.13 -1.16
N GLN A 53 -14.90 -7.26 -1.68
CA GLN A 53 -15.58 -6.14 -2.36
C GLN A 53 -15.84 -4.94 -1.42
N ARG A 54 -16.36 -5.18 -0.21
CA ARG A 54 -16.61 -4.11 0.76
C ARG A 54 -15.34 -3.40 1.18
N SER A 55 -14.29 -4.15 1.48
CA SER A 55 -13.00 -3.56 1.85
C SER A 55 -12.34 -2.81 0.71
N MET A 56 -12.48 -3.27 -0.54
CA MET A 56 -12.05 -2.52 -1.72
C MET A 56 -12.78 -1.18 -1.80
N LEU A 57 -14.11 -1.17 -1.69
CA LEU A 57 -14.90 0.06 -1.70
C LEU A 57 -14.48 1.02 -0.58
N THR A 58 -14.45 0.53 0.66
CA THR A 58 -14.01 1.34 1.81
C THR A 58 -12.62 1.91 1.61
N ALA A 59 -11.66 1.09 1.15
CA ALA A 59 -10.30 1.52 0.89
C ALA A 59 -10.23 2.59 -0.21
N THR A 60 -10.97 2.45 -1.30
CA THR A 60 -11.00 3.46 -2.37
C THR A 60 -11.62 4.79 -1.93
N VAL A 61 -12.67 4.75 -1.10
CA VAL A 61 -13.26 5.96 -0.51
C VAL A 61 -12.26 6.64 0.42
N VAL A 62 -11.61 5.87 1.31
CA VAL A 62 -10.57 6.40 2.21
C VAL A 62 -9.41 6.99 1.41
N LEU A 63 -8.98 6.35 0.31
CA LEU A 63 -7.92 6.87 -0.55
C LEU A 63 -8.28 8.25 -1.12
N VAL A 64 -9.46 8.40 -1.71
CA VAL A 64 -9.94 9.68 -2.27
C VAL A 64 -9.99 10.78 -1.20
N LEU A 65 -10.52 10.47 -0.01
CA LEU A 65 -10.60 11.42 1.09
C LEU A 65 -9.21 11.78 1.62
N ALA A 66 -8.31 10.81 1.73
CA ALA A 66 -6.94 11.03 2.17
C ALA A 66 -6.14 11.85 1.15
N ASP A 67 -6.35 11.65 -0.16
CA ASP A 67 -5.73 12.47 -1.22
C ASP A 67 -6.16 13.93 -1.12
N LEU A 68 -7.46 14.20 -0.90
CA LEU A 68 -7.99 15.56 -0.70
C LEU A 68 -7.42 16.20 0.57
N GLY A 69 -7.41 15.46 1.68
CA GLY A 69 -6.83 15.93 2.93
C GLY A 69 -5.34 16.24 2.77
N TRP A 70 -4.58 15.34 2.15
CA TRP A 70 -3.15 15.52 1.91
C TRP A 70 -2.86 16.76 1.08
N LEU A 71 -3.64 17.04 0.03
CA LEU A 71 -3.46 18.24 -0.79
C LEU A 71 -3.58 19.52 0.04
N LEU A 72 -4.53 19.60 0.98
CA LEU A 72 -4.69 20.75 1.86
C LEU A 72 -3.48 20.95 2.78
N TYR A 73 -2.98 19.87 3.37
CA TYR A 73 -1.76 19.92 4.20
C TYR A 73 -0.53 20.31 3.38
N GLN A 74 -0.38 19.74 2.18
CA GLN A 74 0.72 20.05 1.27
C GLN A 74 0.67 21.51 0.80
N ALA A 75 -0.52 22.03 0.48
CA ALA A 75 -0.70 23.42 0.05
C ALA A 75 -0.38 24.41 1.17
N ALA A 76 -0.87 24.14 2.39
CA ALA A 76 -0.51 24.90 3.57
C ALA A 76 1.00 24.94 3.80
N SER A 77 1.66 23.78 3.68
CA SER A 77 3.10 23.63 3.88
C SER A 77 3.92 24.41 2.84
N MET A 78 3.55 24.31 1.56
CA MET A 78 4.27 25.00 0.47
C MET A 78 4.08 26.51 0.50
N SER A 79 2.93 27.00 0.95
CA SER A 79 2.62 28.44 0.99
C SER A 79 2.91 29.10 2.34
N GLY A 80 3.33 28.33 3.36
CA GLY A 80 3.61 28.86 4.70
C GLY A 80 2.37 29.44 5.39
N VAL A 81 1.18 28.92 5.10
CA VAL A 81 -0.10 29.42 5.64
C VAL A 81 -0.74 28.40 6.58
N ALA A 82 -1.65 28.88 7.44
CA ALA A 82 -2.47 28.00 8.27
C ALA A 82 -3.46 27.17 7.42
N LEU A 83 -3.86 26.00 7.92
CA LEU A 83 -4.72 25.06 7.20
C LEU A 83 -6.05 25.66 6.70
N PRO A 84 -6.78 26.52 7.46
CA PRO A 84 -8.00 27.15 6.95
C PRO A 84 -7.77 28.04 5.72
N SER A 85 -6.60 28.69 5.65
CA SER A 85 -6.22 29.56 4.53
C SER A 85 -5.70 28.76 3.33
N ALA A 86 -5.35 27.49 3.50
CA ALA A 86 -4.78 26.63 2.46
C ALA A 86 -5.71 26.46 1.26
N ILE A 87 -7.03 26.47 1.48
CA ILE A 87 -8.03 26.32 0.41
C ILE A 87 -7.82 27.39 -0.69
N GLY A 88 -7.46 28.62 -0.31
CA GLY A 88 -7.25 29.72 -1.24
C GLY A 88 -6.03 29.55 -2.15
N VAL A 89 -5.03 28.74 -1.75
CA VAL A 89 -3.80 28.51 -2.50
C VAL A 89 -3.77 27.18 -3.25
N VAL A 90 -4.77 26.30 -3.03
CA VAL A 90 -4.90 25.02 -3.75
C VAL A 90 -4.86 25.19 -5.28
N PRO A 91 -5.59 26.15 -5.90
CA PRO A 91 -5.52 26.31 -7.35
C PRO A 91 -4.11 26.61 -7.86
N THR A 92 -3.35 27.43 -7.12
CA THR A 92 -1.95 27.75 -7.43
C THR A 92 -1.08 26.49 -7.34
N VAL A 93 -1.22 25.69 -6.27
CA VAL A 93 -0.48 24.44 -6.12
C VAL A 93 -0.78 23.47 -7.27
N LEU A 94 -2.05 23.31 -7.64
CA LEU A 94 -2.47 22.41 -8.72
C LEU A 94 -1.96 22.83 -10.10
N THR A 95 -1.91 24.13 -10.37
CA THR A 95 -1.63 24.66 -11.73
C THR A 95 -0.18 25.05 -11.95
N GLN A 96 0.57 25.35 -10.88
CA GLN A 96 1.92 25.91 -10.97
C GLN A 96 3.01 25.03 -10.36
N THR A 97 2.69 23.85 -9.83
CA THR A 97 3.68 23.00 -9.16
C THR A 97 3.71 21.58 -9.71
N HIS A 98 4.91 20.98 -9.73
CA HIS A 98 5.09 19.58 -10.07
C HIS A 98 4.29 18.65 -9.14
N VAL A 99 4.24 19.00 -7.85
CA VAL A 99 3.46 18.27 -6.83
C VAL A 99 1.97 18.25 -7.19
N GLY A 100 1.43 19.38 -7.65
CA GLY A 100 0.04 19.49 -8.13
C GLY A 100 -0.27 18.57 -9.31
N TYR A 101 0.64 18.48 -10.28
CA TYR A 101 0.50 17.56 -11.41
C TYR A 101 0.54 16.09 -10.97
N GLY A 102 1.53 15.71 -10.16
CA GLY A 102 1.66 14.34 -9.64
C GLY A 102 0.43 13.91 -8.82
N TRP A 103 -0.08 14.83 -7.99
CA TRP A 103 -1.29 14.62 -7.21
C TRP A 103 -2.51 14.47 -8.11
N SER A 104 -2.67 15.30 -9.13
CA SER A 104 -3.81 15.23 -10.05
C SER A 104 -3.87 13.91 -10.80
N VAL A 105 -2.70 13.38 -11.22
CA VAL A 105 -2.60 12.05 -11.83
C VAL A 105 -3.02 10.97 -10.85
N ALA A 106 -2.48 11.00 -9.62
CA ALA A 106 -2.83 10.02 -8.60
C ALA A 106 -4.33 10.05 -8.25
N PHE A 107 -4.87 11.25 -8.06
CA PHE A 107 -6.27 11.48 -7.70
C PHE A 107 -7.24 11.07 -8.81
N ALA A 108 -6.94 11.39 -10.07
CA ALA A 108 -7.73 10.92 -11.20
C ALA A 108 -7.74 9.38 -11.28
N GLY A 109 -6.60 8.74 -11.02
CA GLY A 109 -6.51 7.29 -10.87
C GLY A 109 -7.38 6.77 -9.71
N ALA A 110 -7.37 7.43 -8.55
CA ALA A 110 -8.19 7.06 -7.39
C ALA A 110 -9.70 7.16 -7.68
N LEU A 111 -10.13 8.21 -8.38
CA LEU A 111 -11.52 8.38 -8.84
C LEU A 111 -11.92 7.29 -9.85
N LEU A 112 -11.04 6.97 -10.80
CA LEU A 112 -11.29 5.87 -11.75
C LEU A 112 -11.41 4.53 -11.01
N LEU A 113 -10.53 4.27 -10.04
CA LEU A 113 -10.58 3.06 -9.23
C LEU A 113 -11.88 2.97 -8.43
N LEU A 114 -12.30 4.07 -7.78
CA LEU A 114 -13.58 4.15 -7.08
C LEU A 114 -14.75 3.88 -8.03
N GLY A 115 -14.77 4.51 -9.21
CA GLY A 115 -15.79 4.30 -10.24
C GLY A 115 -15.89 2.84 -10.68
N THR A 116 -14.74 2.17 -10.91
CA THR A 116 -14.73 0.74 -11.24
C THR A 116 -15.22 -0.14 -10.10
N THR A 117 -15.02 0.27 -8.85
CA THR A 117 -15.46 -0.48 -7.66
C THR A 117 -16.97 -0.34 -7.45
N MET A 118 -17.53 0.83 -7.75
CA MET A 118 -18.98 1.08 -7.67
C MET A 118 -19.75 0.48 -8.85
N ALA A 119 -19.08 0.22 -9.98
CA ALA A 119 -19.69 -0.43 -11.14
C ALA A 119 -20.08 -1.87 -10.79
N GLY A 120 -21.37 -2.12 -10.55
CA GLY A 120 -21.92 -3.43 -10.16
C GLY A 120 -21.76 -4.56 -11.19
N HIS A 121 -21.21 -4.28 -12.37
CA HIS A 121 -21.00 -5.24 -13.45
C HIS A 121 -19.59 -5.82 -13.39
N THR A 122 -19.45 -7.14 -13.56
CA THR A 122 -18.14 -7.80 -13.70
C THR A 122 -17.83 -8.03 -15.17
N GLY A 123 -16.71 -7.51 -15.68
CA GLY A 123 -16.34 -7.60 -17.09
C GLY A 123 -14.89 -7.22 -17.39
N MET A 124 -14.42 -7.53 -18.60
CA MET A 124 -13.03 -7.32 -19.03
C MET A 124 -12.64 -5.84 -19.01
N LEU A 125 -13.49 -4.96 -19.55
CA LEU A 125 -13.25 -3.52 -19.57
C LEU A 125 -13.08 -2.94 -18.15
N ARG A 126 -13.97 -3.29 -17.22
CA ARG A 126 -13.87 -2.84 -15.83
C ARG A 126 -12.55 -3.30 -15.21
N ASN A 127 -12.16 -4.56 -15.42
CA ASN A 127 -10.91 -5.08 -14.88
C ASN A 127 -9.68 -4.40 -15.50
N ALA A 128 -9.72 -4.09 -16.81
CA ALA A 128 -8.68 -3.33 -17.47
C ALA A 128 -8.56 -1.90 -16.90
N LEU A 129 -9.69 -1.21 -16.73
CA LEU A 129 -9.74 0.13 -16.13
C LEU A 129 -9.27 0.13 -14.68
N LEU A 130 -9.61 -0.90 -13.90
CA LEU A 130 -9.16 -1.06 -12.51
C LEU A 130 -7.63 -1.16 -12.44
N TRP A 131 -7.03 -2.05 -13.24
CA TRP A 131 -5.57 -2.22 -13.23
C TRP A 131 -4.84 -1.01 -13.84
N PHE A 132 -5.43 -0.38 -14.85
CA PHE A 132 -4.95 0.89 -15.35
C PHE A 132 -4.96 1.97 -14.27
N ALA A 133 -6.05 2.10 -13.51
CA ALA A 133 -6.15 3.02 -12.39
C ALA A 133 -5.08 2.76 -11.32
N VAL A 134 -4.82 1.49 -10.99
CA VAL A 134 -3.75 1.09 -10.05
C VAL A 134 -2.38 1.58 -10.52
N ILE A 135 -2.07 1.43 -11.81
CA ILE A 135 -0.81 1.91 -12.41
C ILE A 135 -0.74 3.43 -12.36
N VAL A 136 -1.82 4.13 -12.74
CA VAL A 136 -1.92 5.59 -12.73
C VAL A 136 -1.72 6.16 -11.32
N ILE A 137 -2.36 5.57 -10.30
CA ILE A 137 -2.18 5.95 -8.90
C ILE A 137 -0.72 5.80 -8.49
N ALA A 138 -0.11 4.64 -8.79
CA ALA A 138 1.28 4.38 -8.42
C ALA A 138 2.26 5.35 -9.08
N ALA A 139 2.04 5.67 -10.36
CA ALA A 139 2.86 6.63 -11.10
C ALA A 139 2.70 8.05 -10.55
N GLY A 140 1.47 8.50 -10.30
CA GLY A 140 1.22 9.80 -9.69
C GLY A 140 1.88 9.93 -8.32
N LYS A 141 1.77 8.90 -7.46
CA LYS A 141 2.42 8.87 -6.14
C LYS A 141 3.93 8.83 -6.22
N ALA A 142 4.51 8.16 -7.21
CA ALA A 142 5.95 8.19 -7.43
C ALA A 142 6.46 9.61 -7.75
N SER A 143 5.65 10.41 -8.45
CA SER A 143 5.93 11.80 -8.79
C SER A 143 5.74 12.79 -7.62
N LEU A 144 5.22 12.35 -6.46
CA LEU A 144 5.07 13.20 -5.27
C LEU A 144 6.33 13.25 -4.38
N GLY A 145 7.27 12.33 -4.57
CA GLY A 145 8.49 12.25 -3.76
C GLY A 145 9.76 12.62 -4.54
N HIS A 146 10.91 12.52 -3.88
CA HIS A 146 12.25 12.85 -4.40
C HIS A 146 12.67 12.08 -5.68
N ALA A 147 11.89 11.09 -6.12
CA ALA A 147 12.09 10.47 -7.43
C ALA A 147 11.82 11.48 -8.57
N ALA A 148 10.90 12.41 -8.35
CA ALA A 148 10.57 13.50 -9.27
C ALA A 148 11.76 14.43 -9.59
N ASP A 149 12.74 14.54 -8.68
CA ASP A 149 13.90 15.39 -8.86
C ASP A 149 14.78 14.99 -10.06
N ALA A 150 14.64 13.74 -10.54
CA ALA A 150 15.30 13.27 -11.75
C ALA A 150 14.52 13.59 -13.05
N GLY A 151 13.39 14.28 -12.96
CA GLY A 151 12.49 14.61 -14.06
C GLY A 151 11.37 13.57 -14.28
N PRO A 152 10.28 13.95 -15.00
CA PRO A 152 9.01 13.21 -15.07
C PRO A 152 9.05 11.90 -15.87
N LEU A 153 10.05 11.69 -16.73
CA LEU A 153 10.23 10.48 -17.53
C LEU A 153 11.62 9.89 -17.28
N SER A 154 11.89 9.53 -16.02
CA SER A 154 13.20 9.10 -15.56
C SER A 154 13.17 7.69 -14.96
N ALA A 155 14.31 7.00 -14.99
CA ALA A 155 14.47 5.68 -14.38
C ALA A 155 14.09 5.65 -12.87
N PRO A 156 14.41 6.69 -12.06
CA PRO A 156 13.95 6.77 -10.67
C PRO A 156 12.43 6.78 -10.51
N ILE A 157 11.68 7.47 -11.37
CA ILE A 157 10.22 7.45 -11.32
C ILE A 157 9.69 6.06 -11.69
N ALA A 158 10.25 5.41 -12.71
CA ALA A 158 9.84 4.06 -13.10
C ALA A 158 10.10 3.06 -11.96
N MET A 159 11.28 3.12 -11.32
CA MET A 159 11.63 2.26 -10.19
C MET A 159 10.77 2.55 -8.95
N GLN A 160 10.48 3.82 -8.66
CA GLN A 160 9.59 4.19 -7.56
C GLN A 160 8.14 3.77 -7.83
N THR A 161 7.65 3.91 -9.07
CA THR A 161 6.33 3.43 -9.48
C THR A 161 6.24 1.92 -9.30
N LEU A 162 7.25 1.18 -9.76
CA LEU A 162 7.32 -0.26 -9.57
C LEU A 162 7.33 -0.60 -8.07
N HIS A 163 8.15 0.08 -7.27
CA HIS A 163 8.21 -0.11 -5.81
C HIS A 163 6.84 0.08 -5.16
N VAL A 164 6.11 1.15 -5.51
CA VAL A 164 4.76 1.41 -5.02
C VAL A 164 3.81 0.27 -5.41
N LEU A 165 3.84 -0.18 -6.66
CA LEU A 165 3.01 -1.31 -7.12
C LEU A 165 3.30 -2.60 -6.34
N VAL A 166 4.57 -3.00 -6.24
CA VAL A 166 4.93 -4.28 -5.60
C VAL A 166 4.75 -4.25 -4.09
N THR A 167 4.98 -3.11 -3.44
CA THR A 167 4.66 -2.94 -2.01
C THR A 167 3.16 -2.95 -1.77
N SER A 168 2.36 -2.36 -2.66
CA SER A 168 0.90 -2.45 -2.61
C SER A 168 0.38 -3.88 -2.81
N VAL A 169 1.03 -4.70 -3.64
CA VAL A 169 0.67 -6.12 -3.78
C VAL A 169 0.98 -6.89 -2.50
N TRP A 170 2.22 -6.83 -1.99
CA TRP A 170 2.59 -7.58 -0.78
C TRP A 170 1.81 -7.10 0.45
N GLY A 171 1.91 -5.81 0.76
CA GLY A 171 1.26 -5.22 1.93
C GLY A 171 -0.27 -5.27 1.81
N GLY A 172 -0.79 -5.06 0.61
CA GLY A 172 -2.22 -5.17 0.34
C GLY A 172 -2.76 -6.57 0.57
N LEU A 173 -2.06 -7.60 0.07
CA LEU A 173 -2.45 -8.98 0.33
C LEU A 173 -2.39 -9.31 1.83
N ALA A 174 -1.32 -8.93 2.53
CA ALA A 174 -1.22 -9.14 3.98
C ALA A 174 -2.40 -8.50 4.73
N MET A 175 -2.66 -7.21 4.47
CA MET A 175 -3.73 -6.45 5.11
C MET A 175 -5.13 -6.96 4.75
N ALA A 176 -5.46 -7.05 3.46
CA ALA A 176 -6.79 -7.45 3.02
C ALA A 176 -7.09 -8.91 3.39
N ALA A 177 -6.11 -9.82 3.26
CA ALA A 177 -6.29 -11.21 3.64
C ALA A 177 -6.38 -11.39 5.15
N GLY A 178 -5.45 -10.82 5.93
CA GLY A 178 -5.36 -10.99 7.38
C GLY A 178 -6.46 -10.27 8.16
N LEU A 179 -6.83 -9.05 7.76
CA LEU A 179 -7.78 -8.21 8.50
C LEU A 179 -9.24 -8.44 8.09
N SER A 180 -9.50 -8.90 6.87
CA SER A 180 -10.86 -8.90 6.31
C SER A 180 -11.27 -10.26 5.71
N VAL A 181 -10.54 -10.73 4.69
CA VAL A 181 -11.02 -11.78 3.79
C VAL A 181 -10.87 -13.19 4.37
N LEU A 182 -9.68 -13.60 4.82
CA LEU A 182 -9.47 -14.96 5.32
C LEU A 182 -10.19 -15.27 6.63
N PRO A 183 -10.38 -14.33 7.58
CA PRO A 183 -11.25 -14.57 8.73
C PRO A 183 -12.67 -15.02 8.35
N ALA A 184 -13.18 -14.63 7.17
CA ALA A 184 -14.49 -15.07 6.69
C ALA A 184 -14.50 -16.48 6.06
N LEU A 185 -13.33 -17.12 5.91
CA LEU A 185 -13.19 -18.53 5.49
C LEU A 185 -12.89 -19.47 6.67
N GLY A 186 -13.17 -19.04 7.91
CA GLY A 186 -12.83 -19.79 9.11
C GLY A 186 -13.63 -21.09 9.33
N THR A 187 -14.79 -21.23 8.69
CA THR A 187 -15.64 -22.42 8.85
C THR A 187 -14.99 -23.69 8.30
N SER A 188 -15.36 -24.86 8.83
CA SER A 188 -14.87 -26.15 8.33
C SER A 188 -15.26 -26.38 6.87
N THR A 189 -16.46 -25.97 6.47
CA THR A 189 -16.95 -26.06 5.09
C THR A 189 -16.19 -25.18 4.10
N ALA A 190 -15.56 -24.09 4.56
CA ALA A 190 -14.73 -23.20 3.75
C ALA A 190 -13.24 -23.60 3.73
N ARG A 191 -12.85 -24.70 4.39
CA ARG A 191 -11.44 -25.00 4.63
C ARG A 191 -10.61 -25.18 3.36
N GLY A 192 -11.16 -25.87 2.37
CA GLY A 192 -10.50 -26.02 1.06
C GLY A 192 -10.27 -24.67 0.37
N MET A 193 -11.24 -23.76 0.45
CA MET A 193 -11.12 -22.39 -0.06
C MET A 193 -10.00 -21.63 0.66
N LEU A 194 -9.99 -21.70 2.00
CA LEU A 194 -8.97 -21.04 2.81
C LEU A 194 -7.57 -21.51 2.40
N ILE A 195 -7.35 -22.82 2.27
CA ILE A 195 -6.04 -23.39 1.88
C ILE A 195 -5.61 -22.92 0.49
N ARG A 196 -6.52 -22.90 -0.49
CA ARG A 196 -6.22 -22.43 -1.85
C ARG A 196 -5.87 -20.94 -1.86
N THR A 197 -6.70 -20.10 -1.24
CA THR A 197 -6.46 -18.66 -1.17
C THR A 197 -5.19 -18.35 -0.38
N ALA A 198 -4.94 -19.01 0.75
CA ALA A 198 -3.71 -18.88 1.53
C ALA A 198 -2.46 -19.25 0.72
N THR A 199 -2.56 -20.30 -0.11
CA THR A 199 -1.48 -20.68 -1.04
C THR A 199 -1.21 -19.57 -2.06
N GLN A 200 -2.26 -19.03 -2.68
CA GLN A 200 -2.14 -17.95 -3.66
C GLN A 200 -1.55 -16.68 -3.04
N VAL A 201 -2.05 -16.28 -1.86
CA VAL A 201 -1.50 -15.17 -1.06
C VAL A 201 -0.01 -15.38 -0.85
N SER A 202 0.41 -16.55 -0.36
CA SER A 202 1.83 -16.83 -0.08
C SER A 202 2.70 -16.80 -1.34
N ASN A 203 2.22 -17.38 -2.45
CA ASN A 203 2.98 -17.44 -3.71
C ASN A 203 3.12 -16.07 -4.40
N VAL A 204 2.07 -15.26 -4.39
CA VAL A 204 2.16 -13.90 -4.95
C VAL A 204 3.00 -13.00 -4.04
N SER A 205 2.85 -13.15 -2.72
CA SER A 205 3.62 -12.35 -1.75
C SER A 205 5.12 -12.61 -1.85
N ILE A 206 5.57 -13.86 -2.05
CA ILE A 206 7.04 -14.12 -2.16
C ILE A 206 7.65 -13.47 -3.41
N VAL A 207 6.93 -13.44 -4.54
CA VAL A 207 7.38 -12.74 -5.76
C VAL A 207 7.39 -11.23 -5.52
N ALA A 208 6.33 -10.69 -4.92
CA ALA A 208 6.25 -9.27 -4.59
C ALA A 208 7.37 -8.84 -3.62
N VAL A 209 7.64 -9.62 -2.56
CA VAL A 209 8.74 -9.38 -1.63
C VAL A 209 10.08 -9.28 -2.35
N GLY A 210 10.39 -10.22 -3.25
CA GLY A 210 11.63 -10.16 -4.03
C GLY A 210 11.79 -8.84 -4.79
N LEU A 211 10.73 -8.41 -5.48
CA LEU A 211 10.73 -7.13 -6.20
C LEU A 211 10.77 -5.91 -5.26
N VAL A 212 10.10 -5.98 -4.10
CA VAL A 212 10.11 -4.93 -3.07
C VAL A 212 11.52 -4.71 -2.55
N LEU A 213 12.27 -5.79 -2.28
CA LEU A 213 13.65 -5.71 -1.81
C LEU A 213 14.56 -5.09 -2.88
N LEU A 214 14.46 -5.56 -4.13
CA LEU A 214 15.27 -5.03 -5.24
C LEU A 214 15.02 -3.53 -5.47
N THR A 215 13.76 -3.14 -5.61
CA THR A 215 13.39 -1.74 -5.82
C THR A 215 13.66 -0.87 -4.59
N GLY A 216 13.49 -1.43 -3.38
CA GLY A 216 13.77 -0.75 -2.11
C GLY A 216 15.26 -0.46 -1.92
N ILE A 217 16.15 -1.39 -2.29
CA ILE A 217 17.60 -1.19 -2.28
C ILE A 217 17.97 -0.05 -3.23
N PHE A 218 17.45 -0.07 -4.47
CA PHE A 218 17.70 1.00 -5.45
C PHE A 218 17.31 2.38 -4.89
N ASN A 219 16.09 2.50 -4.35
CA ASN A 219 15.60 3.76 -3.78
C ASN A 219 16.38 4.17 -2.53
N GLY A 220 16.78 3.22 -1.70
CA GLY A 220 17.59 3.45 -0.50
C GLY A 220 18.98 3.99 -0.83
N VAL A 221 19.69 3.35 -1.77
CA VAL A 221 21.01 3.80 -2.24
C VAL A 221 20.92 5.20 -2.84
N ARG A 222 19.90 5.48 -3.64
CA ARG A 222 19.70 6.83 -4.20
C ARG A 222 19.40 7.85 -3.09
N GLY A 223 18.53 7.53 -2.15
CA GLY A 223 18.16 8.42 -1.05
C GLY A 223 19.29 8.72 -0.06
N SER A 224 20.26 7.81 0.08
CA SER A 224 21.46 8.01 0.88
C SER A 224 22.65 8.60 0.12
N GLY A 225 22.54 8.73 -1.21
CA GLY A 225 23.69 9.08 -2.06
C GLY A 225 24.80 8.03 -2.02
N GLY A 226 24.47 6.78 -1.65
CA GLY A 226 25.44 5.69 -1.46
C GLY A 226 26.27 5.77 -0.17
N SER A 227 25.98 6.70 0.74
CA SER A 227 26.73 6.90 1.98
C SER A 227 26.08 6.20 3.18
N PHE A 228 26.84 5.32 3.86
CA PHE A 228 26.42 4.71 5.13
C PHE A 228 26.37 5.74 6.26
N GLN A 229 27.33 6.67 6.29
CA GLN A 229 27.36 7.75 7.27
C GLN A 229 26.12 8.64 7.19
N ALA A 230 25.61 8.88 5.97
CA ALA A 230 24.36 9.63 5.77
C ALA A 230 23.16 8.90 6.41
N ILE A 231 23.15 7.57 6.35
CA ILE A 231 22.09 6.75 6.96
C ILE A 231 22.21 6.76 8.50
N GLU A 232 23.43 6.73 9.03
CA GLU A 232 23.65 6.70 10.47
C GLU A 232 23.31 8.05 11.16
N MET A 233 23.66 9.16 10.52
CA MET A 233 23.61 10.48 11.17
C MET A 233 22.31 11.26 10.90
N SER A 234 21.57 10.93 9.83
CA SER A 234 20.39 11.71 9.43
C SER A 234 19.09 11.19 10.02
N THR A 235 18.13 12.09 10.24
CA THR A 235 16.74 11.72 10.60
C THR A 235 16.13 10.79 9.56
N TRP A 236 16.40 11.02 8.28
CA TRP A 236 15.95 10.15 7.18
C TRP A 236 16.46 8.73 7.34
N GLY A 237 17.74 8.57 7.68
CA GLY A 237 18.35 7.26 7.88
C GLY A 237 17.85 6.52 9.13
N HIS A 238 17.53 7.23 10.20
CA HIS A 238 16.82 6.64 11.36
C HIS A 238 15.42 6.14 10.99
N VAL A 239 14.64 6.92 10.24
CA VAL A 239 13.29 6.51 9.77
C VAL A 239 13.40 5.33 8.79
N LEU A 240 14.40 5.32 7.91
CA LEU A 240 14.69 4.19 7.04
C LEU A 240 15.03 2.94 7.85
N THR A 241 15.87 3.06 8.88
CA THR A 241 16.23 1.95 9.77
C THR A 241 15.00 1.38 10.47
N LEU A 242 14.11 2.22 11.01
CA LEU A 242 12.83 1.78 11.56
C LEU A 242 11.98 1.03 10.52
N LYS A 243 11.87 1.58 9.31
CA LYS A 243 11.14 0.94 8.20
C LYS A 243 11.73 -0.45 7.89
N LEU A 244 13.05 -0.57 7.82
CA LEU A 244 13.74 -1.83 7.56
C LEU A 244 13.53 -2.85 8.68
N THR A 245 13.54 -2.43 9.95
CA THR A 245 13.21 -3.29 11.09
C THR A 245 11.78 -3.83 11.00
N LEU A 246 10.82 -2.98 10.65
CA LEU A 246 9.42 -3.37 10.45
C LEU A 246 9.24 -4.32 9.25
N VAL A 247 9.97 -4.07 8.15
CA VAL A 247 10.04 -5.00 7.01
C VAL A 247 10.64 -6.33 7.43
N GLY A 248 11.71 -6.34 8.22
CA GLY A 248 12.31 -7.55 8.79
C GLY A 248 11.33 -8.35 9.63
N LEU A 249 10.57 -7.68 10.51
CA LEU A 249 9.49 -8.30 11.28
C LEU A 249 8.42 -8.91 10.36
N ALA A 250 7.96 -8.17 9.34
CA ALA A 250 6.98 -8.68 8.37
C ALA A 250 7.52 -9.90 7.60
N LEU A 251 8.80 -9.90 7.22
CA LEU A 251 9.44 -11.05 6.57
C LEU A 251 9.51 -12.28 7.49
N VAL A 252 9.84 -12.09 8.77
CA VAL A 252 9.82 -13.18 9.76
C VAL A 252 8.40 -13.74 9.89
N LEU A 253 7.38 -12.89 10.04
CA LEU A 253 5.99 -13.32 10.14
C LEU A 253 5.52 -14.05 8.87
N GLY A 254 5.79 -13.48 7.68
CA GLY A 254 5.47 -14.11 6.40
C GLY A 254 6.22 -15.43 6.18
N GLY A 255 7.48 -15.51 6.65
CA GLY A 255 8.29 -16.73 6.65
C GLY A 255 7.72 -17.81 7.57
N LEU A 256 7.37 -17.47 8.82
CA LEU A 256 6.68 -18.37 9.74
C LEU A 256 5.36 -18.87 9.12
N ASN A 257 4.63 -17.98 8.46
CA ASN A 257 3.37 -18.33 7.83
C ASN A 257 3.57 -19.29 6.63
N ARG A 258 4.56 -19.03 5.77
CA ARG A 258 4.85 -19.82 4.58
C ARG A 258 5.48 -21.18 4.89
N PHE A 259 6.43 -21.24 5.82
CA PHE A 259 7.23 -22.44 6.08
C PHE A 259 6.70 -23.30 7.22
N LEU A 260 5.93 -22.73 8.16
CA LEU A 260 5.40 -23.48 9.31
C LEU A 260 3.88 -23.58 9.29
N ALA A 261 3.16 -22.45 9.27
CA ALA A 261 1.70 -22.46 9.43
C ALA A 261 0.98 -23.03 8.20
N LEU A 262 1.34 -22.60 6.99
CA LEU A 262 0.70 -23.04 5.75
C LEU A 262 0.88 -24.55 5.48
N PRO A 263 2.07 -25.16 5.64
CA PRO A 263 2.22 -26.61 5.49
C PRO A 263 1.43 -27.40 6.53
N ARG A 264 1.37 -26.95 7.79
CA ARG A 264 0.55 -27.58 8.84
C ARG A 264 -0.93 -27.52 8.49
N LEU A 265 -1.42 -26.33 8.15
CA LEU A 265 -2.79 -26.10 7.69
C LEU A 265 -3.17 -26.98 6.49
N ARG A 266 -2.26 -27.17 5.52
CA ARG A 266 -2.47 -28.06 4.37
C ARG A 266 -2.56 -29.54 4.77
N ARG A 267 -1.80 -29.96 5.77
CA ARG A 267 -1.74 -31.35 6.23
C ARG A 267 -2.95 -31.73 7.07
N THR A 268 -3.33 -30.89 8.03
CA THR A 268 -4.35 -31.22 9.04
C THR A 268 -5.73 -30.70 8.67
N ALA A 269 -5.81 -29.62 7.90
CA ALA A 269 -7.02 -28.85 7.66
C ALA A 269 -7.76 -28.43 8.96
N SER A 270 -7.07 -28.45 10.12
CA SER A 270 -7.68 -28.30 11.45
C SER A 270 -8.08 -26.86 11.77
N THR A 271 -9.19 -26.64 12.49
CA THR A 271 -9.64 -25.28 12.87
C THR A 271 -8.53 -24.47 13.54
N MET A 272 -7.77 -25.10 14.44
CA MET A 272 -6.63 -24.50 15.11
C MET A 272 -5.57 -23.98 14.12
N ASP A 273 -5.15 -24.80 13.15
CA ASP A 273 -4.10 -24.41 12.20
C ASP A 273 -4.55 -23.27 11.26
N ALA A 274 -5.84 -23.16 10.93
CA ALA A 274 -6.34 -21.99 10.19
C ALA A 274 -6.30 -20.73 11.02
N HIS A 275 -6.69 -20.79 12.30
CA HIS A 275 -6.56 -19.64 13.18
C HIS A 275 -5.10 -19.22 13.34
N THR A 276 -4.17 -20.17 13.48
CA THR A 276 -2.74 -19.86 13.50
C THR A 276 -2.30 -19.15 12.22
N PHE A 277 -2.65 -19.67 11.04
CA PHE A 277 -2.30 -19.03 9.76
C PHE A 277 -2.88 -17.61 9.65
N VAL A 278 -4.16 -17.43 9.98
CA VAL A 278 -4.84 -16.14 9.90
C VAL A 278 -4.28 -15.14 10.92
N ASN A 279 -3.98 -15.58 12.14
CA ASN A 279 -3.43 -14.71 13.18
C ASN A 279 -1.99 -14.25 12.86
N VAL A 280 -1.15 -15.13 12.31
CA VAL A 280 0.20 -14.73 11.87
C VAL A 280 0.09 -13.71 10.72
N LEU A 281 -0.83 -13.92 9.78
CA LEU A 281 -1.08 -12.96 8.69
C LEU A 281 -1.65 -11.64 9.18
N TYR A 282 -2.50 -11.67 10.22
CA TYR A 282 -3.00 -10.48 10.90
C TYR A 282 -1.86 -9.67 11.53
N LEU A 283 -0.91 -10.33 12.20
CA LEU A 283 0.27 -9.65 12.73
C LEU A 283 1.17 -9.10 11.62
N GLU A 284 1.33 -9.84 10.51
CA GLU A 284 2.03 -9.34 9.32
C GLU A 284 1.35 -8.09 8.77
N ALA A 285 0.01 -8.05 8.72
CA ALA A 285 -0.74 -6.87 8.32
C ALA A 285 -0.47 -5.65 9.20
N LEU A 286 -0.42 -5.82 10.53
CA LEU A 286 -0.09 -4.73 11.45
C LEU A 286 1.33 -4.21 11.24
N ALA A 287 2.30 -5.11 11.02
CA ALA A 287 3.66 -4.72 10.66
C ALA A 287 3.69 -3.93 9.34
N MET A 288 2.94 -4.37 8.32
CA MET A 288 2.84 -3.69 7.04
C MET A 288 2.19 -2.29 7.13
N ILE A 289 1.19 -2.10 8.01
CA ILE A 289 0.67 -0.75 8.31
C ILE A 289 1.79 0.13 8.86
N GLY A 290 2.58 -0.38 9.81
CA GLY A 290 3.76 0.31 10.33
C GLY A 290 4.78 0.66 9.23
N VAL A 291 5.05 -0.27 8.31
CA VAL A 291 5.93 -0.04 7.14
C VAL A 291 5.41 1.12 6.28
N PHE A 292 4.11 1.18 6.01
CA PHE A 292 3.51 2.26 5.21
C PHE A 292 3.52 3.62 5.93
N VAL A 293 3.34 3.63 7.25
CA VAL A 293 3.49 4.84 8.09
C VAL A 293 4.93 5.33 8.06
N ALA A 294 5.91 4.45 8.28
CA ALA A 294 7.33 4.81 8.21
C ALA A 294 7.73 5.27 6.81
N ALA A 295 7.19 4.65 5.75
CA ALA A 295 7.40 5.08 4.37
C ALA A 295 6.83 6.48 4.09
N ALA A 296 5.66 6.80 4.65
CA ALA A 296 5.09 8.15 4.54
C ALA A 296 5.96 9.18 5.24
N ALA A 297 6.43 8.90 6.46
CA ALA A 297 7.36 9.77 7.18
C ALA A 297 8.68 9.97 6.41
N LEU A 298 9.23 8.88 5.83
CA LEU A 298 10.46 8.93 5.04
C LEU A 298 10.31 9.84 3.81
N ALA A 299 9.18 9.76 3.10
CA ALA A 299 8.91 10.58 1.93
C ALA A 299 8.80 12.08 2.27
N HIS A 300 8.40 12.43 3.49
CA HIS A 300 8.26 13.81 3.99
C HIS A 300 9.45 14.23 4.87
N SER A 301 10.58 13.53 4.77
CA SER A 301 11.83 13.90 5.40
C SER A 301 12.87 14.31 4.34
N VAL A 302 13.80 15.17 4.74
CA VAL A 302 14.90 15.60 3.87
C VAL A 302 15.79 14.39 3.53
N PRO A 303 16.12 14.12 2.27
CA PRO A 303 16.96 12.98 1.91
C PRO A 303 18.31 13.00 2.64
N ALA A 304 18.81 11.82 2.98
CA ALA A 304 20.04 11.69 3.76
C ALA A 304 21.27 12.28 3.04
N PHE A 305 21.35 12.20 1.71
CA PHE A 305 22.45 12.81 0.95
C PHE A 305 22.54 14.33 1.15
N ALA A 306 21.43 15.01 1.44
CA ALA A 306 21.39 16.45 1.65
C ALA A 306 21.80 16.85 3.08
N ALA A 307 21.95 15.89 4.00
CA ALA A 307 22.36 16.13 5.39
C ALA A 307 23.88 16.15 5.58
N LEU A 308 24.65 15.74 4.56
CA LEU A 308 26.12 15.74 4.58
C LEU A 308 26.74 16.94 3.83
N GLY A 309 25.92 17.83 3.27
CA GLY A 309 26.32 19.01 2.52
C GLY A 309 26.04 20.32 3.26
#